data_AF-A0A897MV79-F1
#
_entry.id   AF-A0A897MV79-F1
#
_cell.length_a   1.000
_cell.length_b   1.000
_cell.length_c   1.000
_cell.angle_alpha   90.00
_cell.angle_beta   90.00
_cell.angle_gamma   90.00
#
_symmetry.space_group_name_H-M   'P 1'
#
loop_
_entity.id
_entity.type
_entity.pdbx_description
1 polymer ?
#
loop_
_entity_poly.entity_id
_entity_poly.type
_entity_poly.pdbx_seq_one_letter_code
_entity_poly.pdbx_strand_id
1 'polypeptide(L)'
;METTVAEHNGSMLARLDSDDRVFEVNFDSIEPTDVTLRFIRDGDRIGSIYNDDGTKRTMARLTTGREGTDFIGVEVPKEFVTEVLDAALEAGRVTDETAAEGYRLRVL
;
A
#
# COMPACT_ATOMS: atom_id res chain seq x y z
N MET A 1 14.75 5.21 8.73
CA MET A 1 13.48 4.64 8.23
C MET A 1 13.50 3.17 8.55
N GLU A 2 12.46 2.70 9.22
CA GLU A 2 12.24 1.30 9.56
C GLU A 2 10.92 0.86 8.92
N THR A 3 10.92 -0.31 8.28
CA THR A 3 9.73 -0.92 7.67
C THR A 3 9.31 -2.15 8.46
N THR A 4 8.00 -2.39 8.54
CA THR A 4 7.45 -3.62 9.06
C THR A 4 6.26 -4.02 8.19
N VAL A 5 6.39 -5.15 7.52
CA VAL A 5 5.30 -5.78 6.77
C VAL A 5 5.13 -7.19 7.28
N ALA A 6 3.96 -7.50 7.84
CA ALA A 6 3.70 -8.79 8.47
C ALA A 6 2.22 -9.15 8.46
N GLU A 7 1.91 -10.44 8.44
CA GLU A 7 0.57 -10.91 8.75
C GLU A 7 0.35 -10.90 10.28
N HIS A 8 -0.78 -10.36 10.72
CA HIS A 8 -1.16 -10.25 12.12
C HIS A 8 -2.68 -10.43 12.29
N ASN A 9 -3.10 -11.43 13.08
CA ASN A 9 -4.51 -11.72 13.38
C ASN A 9 -5.42 -11.88 12.15
N GLY A 10 -4.91 -12.47 11.07
CA GLY A 10 -5.71 -12.69 9.85
C GLY A 10 -5.90 -11.44 9.00
N SER A 11 -5.09 -10.40 9.21
CA SER A 11 -4.94 -9.25 8.32
C SER A 11 -3.45 -8.97 8.10
N MET A 12 -3.11 -8.16 7.10
CA MET A 12 -1.75 -7.66 6.86
C MET A 12 -1.55 -6.31 7.55
N LEU A 13 -0.38 -6.11 8.13
CA LEU A 13 0.12 -4.84 8.65
C LEU A 13 1.23 -4.35 7.72
N ALA A 14 1.16 -3.09 7.29
CA ALA A 14 2.26 -2.40 6.64
C ALA A 14 2.53 -1.08 7.38
N ARG A 15 3.75 -0.95 7.91
CA ARG A 15 4.21 0.19 8.68
C ARG A 15 5.53 0.71 8.15
N LEU A 16 5.64 2.03 8.03
CA LEU A 16 6.87 2.76 7.74
C LEU A 16 7.05 3.82 8.83
N ASP A 17 8.15 3.72 9.57
CA ASP A 17 8.52 4.61 10.66
C ASP A 17 9.70 5.50 10.21
N SER A 18 9.52 6.81 10.20
CA SER A 18 10.56 7.80 9.92
C SER A 18 10.64 8.86 11.01
N ASP A 19 11.74 9.60 11.04
CA ASP A 19 12.03 10.56 12.12
C ASP A 19 10.96 11.66 12.29
N ASP A 20 10.20 11.94 11.23
CA ASP A 20 9.18 12.99 11.15
C ASP A 20 7.73 12.49 11.10
N ARG A 21 7.50 11.19 10.80
CA ARG A 21 6.16 10.64 10.59
C ARG A 21 6.12 9.11 10.68
N VAL A 22 4.93 8.59 10.96
CA VAL A 22 4.63 7.15 10.87
C VAL A 22 3.49 6.97 9.87
N PHE A 23 3.69 6.06 8.92
CA PHE A 23 2.63 5.52 8.09
C PHE A 23 2.31 4.11 8.58
N GLU A 24 1.06 3.83 8.86
CA GLU A 24 0.62 2.50 9.27
C GLU A 24 -0.74 2.20 8.66
N VAL A 25 -0.88 1.02 8.07
CA VAL A 25 -2.13 0.53 7.52
C VAL A 25 -2.30 -0.95 7.84
N ASN A 26 -3.51 -1.31 8.27
CA ASN A 26 -3.93 -2.68 8.51
C ASN A 26 -5.02 -3.03 7.49
N PHE A 27 -4.82 -4.04 6.66
CA PHE A 27 -5.68 -4.37 5.52
C PHE A 27 -5.89 -5.89 5.36
N ASP A 28 -7.00 -6.28 4.76
CA ASP A 28 -7.32 -7.68 4.50
C ASP A 28 -6.83 -8.15 3.15
N SER A 29 -6.84 -7.27 2.15
CA SER A 29 -6.30 -7.53 0.82
C SER A 29 -5.79 -6.26 0.15
N ILE A 30 -5.00 -6.43 -0.90
CA ILE A 30 -4.65 -5.37 -1.83
C ILE A 30 -5.29 -5.59 -3.19
N GLU A 31 -5.82 -4.50 -3.74
CA GLU A 31 -6.33 -4.44 -5.11
C GLU A 31 -5.36 -3.62 -5.97
N PRO A 32 -4.48 -4.28 -6.74
CA PRO A 32 -3.59 -3.61 -7.67
C PRO A 32 -4.35 -3.13 -8.91
N THR A 33 -3.95 -1.97 -9.41
CA THR A 33 -4.15 -1.51 -10.78
C THR A 33 -2.79 -1.19 -11.38
N ASP A 34 -2.76 -0.80 -12.63
CA ASP A 34 -1.55 -0.46 -13.36
C ASP A 34 -0.70 0.65 -12.71
N VAL A 35 -1.29 1.49 -11.83
CA VAL A 35 -0.60 2.64 -11.19
C VAL A 35 -0.98 2.82 -9.72
N THR A 36 -1.81 1.95 -9.15
CA THR A 36 -2.29 2.10 -7.76
C THR A 36 -2.37 0.76 -7.06
N LEU A 37 -1.82 0.66 -5.86
CA LEU A 37 -2.15 -0.41 -4.91
C LEU A 37 -3.20 0.10 -3.95
N ARG A 38 -4.39 -0.50 -3.91
CA ARG A 38 -5.46 -0.11 -2.99
C ARG A 38 -5.46 -1.05 -1.79
N PHE A 39 -5.56 -0.50 -0.59
CA PHE A 39 -5.73 -1.26 0.65
C PHE A 39 -7.22 -1.46 0.92
N ILE A 40 -7.63 -2.70 1.04
CA ILE A 40 -9.01 -3.09 1.30
C ILE A 40 -9.13 -3.67 2.70
N ARG A 41 -10.13 -3.23 3.45
CA ARG A 41 -10.47 -3.78 4.77
C ARG A 41 -11.97 -3.84 4.92
N ASP A 42 -12.50 -4.98 5.38
CA ASP A 42 -13.94 -5.21 5.53
C ASP A 42 -14.75 -4.92 4.24
N GLY A 43 -14.10 -5.06 3.06
CA GLY A 43 -14.67 -4.75 1.75
C GLY A 43 -14.55 -3.29 1.29
N ASP A 44 -14.08 -2.39 2.16
CA ASP A 44 -13.93 -0.97 1.88
C ASP A 44 -12.49 -0.58 1.57
N ARG A 45 -12.32 0.40 0.68
CA ARG A 45 -11.01 1.00 0.39
C ARG A 45 -10.61 1.97 1.50
N ILE A 46 -9.63 1.57 2.30
CA ILE A 46 -9.10 2.37 3.42
C ILE A 46 -7.85 3.19 3.05
N GLY A 47 -7.23 2.91 1.89
CA GLY A 47 -6.06 3.66 1.44
C GLY A 47 -5.57 3.21 0.07
N SER A 48 -4.49 3.83 -0.38
CA SER A 48 -3.81 3.42 -1.60
C SER A 48 -2.39 3.96 -1.70
N ILE A 49 -1.52 3.23 -2.37
CA ILE A 49 -0.21 3.71 -2.83
C ILE A 49 -0.30 4.00 -4.33
N TYR A 50 -0.20 5.28 -4.70
CA TYR A 50 -0.17 5.73 -6.08
C TYR A 50 1.28 5.87 -6.56
N ASN A 51 1.56 5.31 -7.74
CA ASN A 51 2.80 5.54 -8.45
C ASN A 51 2.59 6.60 -9.52
N ASP A 52 3.29 7.72 -9.36
CA ASP A 52 3.34 8.77 -10.36
C ASP A 52 4.35 8.36 -11.43
N ASP A 53 3.82 7.89 -12.56
CA ASP A 53 4.59 7.39 -13.70
C ASP A 53 5.61 8.46 -14.15
N GLY A 54 6.90 8.11 -14.15
CA GLY A 54 7.99 9.01 -14.48
C GLY A 54 8.65 9.74 -13.31
N THR A 55 8.25 9.49 -12.05
CA THR A 55 8.97 10.02 -10.89
C THR A 55 9.66 8.92 -10.08
N LYS A 56 10.66 9.32 -9.28
CA LYS A 56 11.28 8.44 -8.27
C LYS A 56 10.41 8.24 -7.03
N ARG A 57 9.21 8.84 -6.99
CA ARG A 57 8.42 9.00 -5.77
C ARG A 57 7.14 8.17 -5.85
N THR A 58 6.81 7.53 -4.75
CA THR A 58 5.54 6.83 -4.58
C THR A 58 4.77 7.47 -3.43
N MET A 59 3.49 7.73 -3.63
CA MET A 59 2.66 8.46 -2.66
C MET A 59 1.64 7.51 -2.04
N ALA A 60 1.78 7.23 -0.76
CA ALA A 60 0.78 6.54 0.02
C ALA A 60 -0.27 7.53 0.52
N ARG A 61 -1.53 7.11 0.46
CA ARG A 61 -2.71 7.89 0.87
C ARG A 61 -3.58 7.02 1.77
N LEU A 62 -3.94 7.52 2.94
CA LEU A 62 -5.00 6.91 3.76
C LEU A 62 -6.30 7.68 3.60
N THR A 63 -7.40 6.96 3.40
CA THR A 63 -8.74 7.51 3.44
C THR A 63 -9.12 7.65 4.91
N THR A 64 -9.31 8.87 5.40
CA THR A 64 -9.87 9.03 6.74
C THR A 64 -11.34 8.65 6.69
N GLY A 65 -11.84 7.86 7.64
CA GLY A 65 -13.26 7.46 7.73
C GLY A 65 -14.24 8.62 8.05
N ARG A 66 -13.89 9.85 7.71
CA ARG A 66 -14.72 11.05 7.78
C ARG A 66 -15.30 11.30 6.39
N GLU A 67 -16.57 11.69 6.31
CA GLU A 67 -17.16 12.16 5.06
C GLU A 67 -16.37 13.39 4.57
N GLY A 68 -15.66 13.26 3.45
CA GLY A 68 -14.86 14.34 2.88
C GLY A 68 -13.76 13.85 1.94
N THR A 69 -13.09 14.80 1.26
CA THR A 69 -11.92 14.54 0.42
C THR A 69 -10.61 14.55 1.20
N ASP A 70 -10.66 14.73 2.53
CA ASP A 70 -9.49 14.85 3.38
C ASP A 70 -8.66 13.56 3.32
N PHE A 71 -7.36 13.72 3.07
CA PHE A 71 -6.42 12.63 2.99
C PHE A 71 -5.09 12.99 3.62
N ILE A 72 -4.44 11.99 4.20
CA ILE A 72 -3.05 12.09 4.64
C ILE A 72 -2.21 11.39 3.58
N GLY A 73 -1.45 12.20 2.84
CA GLY A 73 -0.53 11.74 1.80
C GLY A 73 0.90 11.75 2.34
N VAL A 74 1.62 10.64 2.19
CA VAL A 74 3.03 10.54 2.58
C VAL A 74 3.83 9.91 1.45
N GLU A 75 5.03 10.44 1.22
CA GLU A 75 5.99 9.78 0.33
C GLU A 75 6.52 8.52 1.02
N VAL A 76 6.48 7.39 0.30
CA VAL A 76 6.99 6.10 0.75
C VAL A 76 8.09 5.60 -0.20
N PRO A 77 9.14 4.93 0.32
CA PRO A 77 10.20 4.35 -0.51
C PRO A 77 9.66 3.23 -1.41
N LYS A 78 10.20 3.09 -2.63
CA LYS A 78 9.84 1.98 -3.53
C LYS A 78 10.10 0.60 -2.90
N GLU A 79 11.19 0.46 -2.12
CA GLU A 79 11.52 -0.77 -1.40
C GLU A 79 10.40 -1.19 -0.44
N PHE A 80 9.83 -0.23 0.31
CA PHE A 80 8.67 -0.50 1.16
C PHE A 80 7.46 -0.96 0.36
N VAL A 81 7.22 -0.37 -0.83
CA VAL A 81 6.12 -0.79 -1.70
C VAL A 81 6.32 -2.21 -2.22
N THR A 82 7.57 -2.57 -2.56
CA THR A 82 7.95 -3.94 -2.91
C THR A 82 7.63 -4.90 -1.77
N GLU A 83 8.08 -4.60 -0.55
CA GLU A 83 7.84 -5.44 0.63
C GLU A 83 6.35 -5.68 0.87
N VAL A 84 5.52 -4.63 0.74
CA VAL A 84 4.05 -4.74 0.88
C VAL A 84 3.45 -5.66 -0.18
N LEU A 85 3.87 -5.50 -1.45
CA LEU A 85 3.34 -6.30 -2.55
C LEU A 85 3.78 -7.77 -2.44
N ASP A 86 5.06 -8.01 -2.17
CA ASP A 86 5.62 -9.36 -2.05
C ASP A 86 4.96 -10.11 -0.89
N ALA A 87 4.85 -9.49 0.30
CA ALA A 87 4.19 -10.13 1.44
C ALA A 87 2.70 -10.41 1.18
N ALA A 88 2.00 -9.52 0.47
CA ALA A 88 0.62 -9.75 0.11
C ALA A 88 0.45 -10.86 -0.93
N LEU A 89 1.37 -10.99 -1.89
CA LEU A 89 1.40 -12.11 -2.85
C LEU A 89 1.64 -13.44 -2.12
N GLU A 90 2.65 -13.48 -1.25
CA GLU A 90 2.99 -14.67 -0.46
C GLU A 90 1.84 -15.13 0.43
N ALA A 91 1.09 -14.18 1.01
CA ALA A 91 -0.08 -14.46 1.85
C ALA A 91 -1.37 -14.72 1.05
N GLY A 92 -1.35 -14.67 -0.29
CA GLY A 92 -2.54 -14.87 -1.12
C GLY A 92 -3.60 -13.76 -0.96
N ARG A 93 -3.15 -12.54 -0.65
CA ARG A 93 -3.97 -11.37 -0.29
C ARG A 93 -4.09 -10.36 -1.44
N VAL A 94 -3.76 -10.76 -2.65
CA VAL A 94 -3.84 -9.95 -3.87
C VAL A 94 -5.09 -10.34 -4.64
N THR A 95 -5.90 -9.36 -5.06
CA THR A 95 -7.13 -9.65 -5.81
C THR A 95 -6.89 -10.02 -7.28
N ASP A 96 -5.78 -9.56 -7.86
CA ASP A 96 -5.39 -9.85 -9.25
C ASP A 96 -3.84 -9.86 -9.38
N GLU A 97 -3.27 -11.05 -9.56
CA GLU A 97 -1.82 -11.24 -9.71
C GLU A 97 -1.26 -10.66 -11.02
N THR A 98 -2.07 -10.62 -12.10
CA THR A 98 -1.62 -10.03 -13.37
C THR A 98 -1.50 -8.52 -13.25
N ALA A 99 -2.47 -7.88 -12.59
CA ALA A 99 -2.41 -6.46 -12.28
C ALA A 99 -1.28 -6.13 -11.30
N ALA A 100 -0.96 -7.03 -10.35
CA ALA A 100 0.20 -6.89 -9.48
C ALA A 100 1.53 -6.88 -10.26
N GLU A 101 1.71 -7.77 -11.24
CA GLU A 101 2.90 -7.74 -12.11
C GLU A 101 2.97 -6.44 -12.93
N GLY A 102 1.83 -5.98 -13.46
CA GLY A 102 1.74 -4.70 -14.18
C GLY A 102 2.13 -3.50 -13.31
N TYR A 103 1.68 -3.48 -12.06
CA TYR A 103 2.09 -2.47 -11.08
C TYR A 103 3.60 -2.56 -10.82
N ARG A 104 4.12 -3.76 -10.55
CA ARG A 104 5.56 -4.01 -10.29
C ARG A 104 6.43 -3.42 -11.39
N LEU A 105 6.10 -3.68 -12.66
CA LEU A 105 6.86 -3.20 -13.83
C LEU A 105 6.90 -1.67 -13.99
N ARG A 106 5.93 -0.95 -13.43
CA ARG A 106 5.87 0.52 -13.50
C ARG A 106 6.42 1.21 -12.26
N VAL A 107 6.31 0.54 -11.12
CA VAL A 107 6.69 1.10 -9.82
C VAL A 107 8.13 0.77 -9.47
N LEU A 108 8.61 -0.44 -9.75
CA LEU A 108 9.93 -0.92 -9.36
C LEU A 108 10.89 -0.91 -10.54
#